data_AF-A0A8S3KJ66-F1
#
_entry.id   AF-A0A8S3KJ66-F1
#
_cell.length_a   1.000
_cell.length_b   1.000
_cell.length_c   1.000
_cell.angle_alpha   90.00
_cell.angle_beta   90.00
_cell.angle_gamma   90.00
#
_symmetry.space_group_name_H-M   'P 1'
#
loop_
_entity.id
_entity.type
_entity.pdbx_description
1 polymer ?
#
loop_
_entity_poly.entity_id
_entity_poly.type
_entity_poly.pdbx_seq_one_letter_code
_entity_poly.pdbx_strand_id
1 'polypeptide(L)'
;GSNVTSSSVTNTQSSNIQYAVFCTSKQARVVSLPSQACISKQKIYDSLGASASNVFRAAVVKIAGSSCLTCYLSGGRIHVYSLPSLRELFV
;
A
#
# COMPACT_ATOMS: atom_id res chain seq x y z
N GLY A 1 17.89 43.11 -27.73
CA GLY A 1 16.54 42.53 -27.89
C GLY A 1 16.51 41.24 -27.12
N SER A 2 15.81 41.25 -25.99
CA SER A 2 15.65 40.18 -25.01
C SER A 2 14.83 39.01 -25.54
N ASN A 3 15.22 37.79 -25.21
CA ASN A 3 14.25 36.74 -24.88
C ASN A 3 14.86 35.77 -23.87
N VAL A 4 14.71 36.13 -22.59
CA VAL A 4 14.85 35.21 -21.48
C VAL A 4 13.55 34.40 -21.48
N THR A 5 13.58 33.19 -22.05
CA THR A 5 12.50 32.23 -21.86
C THR A 5 12.60 31.70 -20.43
N SER A 6 12.05 32.45 -19.49
CA SER A 6 11.76 31.96 -18.14
C SER A 6 10.69 30.89 -18.26
N SER A 7 11.09 29.66 -18.59
CA SER A 7 10.28 28.50 -18.29
C SER A 7 10.18 28.44 -16.77
N SER A 8 9.12 29.02 -16.22
CA SER A 8 8.70 28.78 -14.85
C SER A 8 8.46 27.28 -14.76
N VAL A 9 9.50 26.54 -14.35
CA VAL A 9 9.33 25.19 -13.87
C VAL A 9 8.47 25.39 -12.62
N THR A 10 7.16 25.24 -12.78
CA THR A 10 6.30 25.02 -11.63
C THR A 10 6.81 23.72 -11.05
N ASN A 11 7.73 23.83 -10.10
CA ASN A 11 8.00 22.79 -9.13
C ASN A 11 6.70 22.67 -8.34
N THR A 12 5.67 22.06 -8.94
CA THR A 12 4.76 21.24 -8.18
C THR A 12 5.65 20.16 -7.64
N GLN A 13 6.29 20.49 -6.52
CA GLN A 13 6.85 19.54 -5.59
C GLN A 13 5.62 18.82 -5.06
N SER A 14 5.00 18.00 -5.93
CA SER A 14 4.16 16.90 -5.54
C SER A 14 5.10 16.11 -4.67
N SER A 15 4.99 16.34 -3.36
CA SER A 15 5.65 15.56 -2.35
C SER A 15 5.23 14.13 -2.67
N ASN A 16 6.07 13.43 -3.43
CA ASN A 16 5.86 12.03 -3.74
C ASN A 16 5.97 11.35 -2.39
N ILE A 17 4.84 11.12 -1.73
CA ILE A 17 4.80 10.49 -0.42
C ILE A 17 5.31 9.07 -0.65
N GLN A 18 6.56 8.84 -0.30
CA GLN A 18 7.18 7.53 -0.38
C GLN A 18 6.81 6.76 0.89
N TYR A 19 6.47 5.49 0.70
CA TYR A 19 6.20 4.60 1.81
C TYR A 19 6.68 3.19 1.47
N ALA A 20 7.03 2.44 2.51
CA ALA A 20 7.30 1.01 2.41
C ALA A 20 6.12 0.22 2.97
N VAL A 21 5.79 -0.89 2.32
CA VAL A 21 4.75 -1.82 2.76
C VAL A 21 5.42 -3.10 3.23
N PHE A 22 5.20 -3.46 4.49
CA PHE A 22 5.67 -4.68 5.09
C PHE A 22 4.48 -5.61 5.28
N CYS A 23 4.61 -6.85 4.84
CA CYS A 23 3.62 -7.89 5.09
C CYS A 23 4.30 -9.10 5.71
N THR A 24 3.76 -9.56 6.84
CA THR A 24 4.10 -10.84 7.46
C THR A 24 2.99 -11.85 7.16
N SER A 25 3.10 -13.06 7.70
CA SER A 25 2.05 -14.07 7.62
C SER A 25 0.72 -13.65 8.26
N LYS A 26 0.71 -12.67 9.18
CA LYS A 26 -0.47 -12.29 9.97
C LYS A 26 -0.75 -10.80 10.00
N GLN A 27 0.07 -9.97 9.38
CA GLN A 27 -0.02 -8.52 9.54
C GLN A 27 0.59 -7.77 8.36
N ALA A 28 -0.06 -6.68 7.96
CA ALA A 28 0.50 -5.67 7.09
C ALA A 28 0.79 -4.38 7.87
N ARG A 29 1.79 -3.62 7.43
CA ARG A 29 2.14 -2.31 7.96
C ARG A 29 2.69 -1.43 6.85
N VAL A 30 2.29 -0.16 6.84
CA VAL A 30 2.82 0.87 5.95
C VAL A 30 3.59 1.88 6.77
N VAL A 31 4.79 2.24 6.32
CA VAL A 31 5.62 3.27 6.96
C VAL A 31 6.00 4.35 5.96
N SER A 32 6.02 5.60 6.39
CA SER A 32 6.51 6.71 5.55
C SER A 32 8.03 6.67 5.43
N LEU A 33 8.56 7.12 4.30
CA LEU A 33 9.99 7.30 4.09
C LEU A 33 10.31 8.78 3.85
N PRO A 34 11.45 9.30 4.36
CA PRO A 34 12.50 8.56 5.10
C PRO A 34 12.24 8.44 6.61
N SER A 35 11.20 9.08 7.16
CA SER A 35 10.98 9.17 8.61
C SER A 35 10.68 7.86 9.32
N GLN A 36 10.37 6.78 8.59
CA GLN A 36 9.98 5.47 9.12
C GLN A 36 8.76 5.50 10.06
N ALA A 37 7.95 6.56 9.98
CA ALA A 37 6.77 6.71 10.81
C ALA A 37 5.70 5.71 10.34
N CYS A 38 5.09 4.99 11.29
CA CYS A 38 4.03 4.04 10.97
C CYS A 38 2.77 4.81 10.53
N ILE A 39 2.36 4.63 9.27
CA ILE A 39 1.14 5.24 8.72
C ILE A 39 -0.08 4.40 9.08
N SER A 40 0.01 3.09 8.85
CA SER A 40 -1.09 2.16 9.08
C SER A 40 -0.57 0.77 9.42
N LYS A 41 -1.35 0.01 10.17
CA LYS A 41 -1.04 -1.34 10.59
C LYS A 41 -2.33 -2.14 10.68
N GLN A 42 -2.39 -3.27 9.99
CA GLN A 42 -3.58 -4.10 9.91
C GLN A 42 -3.22 -5.55 10.18
N LYS A 43 -4.02 -6.23 11.00
CA LYS A 43 -3.92 -7.69 11.16
C LYS A 43 -4.68 -8.34 10.02
N ILE A 44 -4.08 -9.38 9.45
CA ILE A 44 -4.66 -10.13 8.35
C ILE A 44 -5.35 -11.34 8.97
N TYR A 45 -6.67 -11.32 8.95
CA TYR A 45 -7.53 -12.37 9.49
C TYR A 45 -8.33 -13.01 8.37
N ASP A 46 -8.70 -14.27 8.53
CA ASP A 46 -9.72 -14.88 7.69
C ASP A 46 -11.08 -14.38 8.16
N SER A 47 -11.80 -13.68 7.29
CA SER A 47 -13.13 -13.13 7.59
C SER A 47 -14.18 -14.21 7.90
N LEU A 48 -13.93 -15.46 7.48
CA LEU A 48 -14.90 -16.55 7.52
C LEU A 48 -14.80 -17.50 8.73
N GLY A 49 -14.10 -17.09 9.80
CA GLY A 49 -14.36 -17.63 11.14
C GLY A 49 -13.96 -19.07 11.47
N ALA A 50 -13.10 -19.77 10.73
CA ALA A 50 -12.72 -21.14 11.13
C ALA A 50 -11.28 -21.61 10.87
N SER A 51 -10.38 -20.79 10.33
CA SER A 51 -8.97 -21.18 10.29
C SER A 51 -8.04 -19.98 10.29
N ALA A 52 -6.93 -20.08 11.02
CA ALA A 52 -5.93 -19.03 11.07
C ALA A 52 -5.21 -18.96 9.71
N SER A 53 -5.80 -18.30 8.72
CA SER A 53 -5.21 -18.15 7.39
C SER A 53 -3.93 -17.30 7.47
N ASN A 54 -2.84 -17.80 6.88
CA ASN A 54 -1.55 -17.12 6.84
C ASN A 54 -1.33 -16.55 5.44
N VAL A 55 -0.69 -15.40 5.34
CA VAL A 55 -0.22 -14.88 4.05
C VAL A 55 0.92 -15.75 3.55
N PHE A 56 0.71 -16.38 2.40
CA PHE A 56 1.74 -17.12 1.66
C PHE A 56 2.52 -16.19 0.73
N ARG A 57 1.81 -15.26 0.09
CA ARG A 57 2.40 -14.28 -0.82
C ARG A 57 1.70 -12.94 -0.70
N ALA A 58 2.46 -11.86 -0.74
CA ALA A 58 1.93 -10.52 -0.83
C ALA A 58 2.57 -9.75 -1.99
N ALA A 59 1.80 -8.88 -2.64
CA ALA A 59 2.30 -8.01 -3.69
C ALA A 59 1.58 -6.66 -3.66
N VAL A 60 2.30 -5.59 -3.98
CA VAL A 60 1.70 -4.30 -4.28
C VAL A 60 1.34 -4.27 -5.75
N VAL A 61 0.07 -4.01 -6.05
CA VAL A 61 -0.47 -3.97 -7.41
C VAL A 61 -1.28 -2.69 -7.61
N LYS A 62 -1.55 -2.33 -8.87
CA LYS A 62 -2.50 -1.26 -9.19
C LYS A 62 -3.83 -1.86 -9.64
N ILE A 63 -4.91 -1.51 -8.96
CA ILE A 63 -6.29 -1.90 -9.29
C ILE A 63 -7.06 -0.61 -9.60
N ALA A 64 -7.62 -0.50 -10.80
CA ALA A 64 -8.33 0.70 -11.25
C ALA A 64 -7.54 2.02 -11.02
N GLY A 65 -6.23 1.97 -11.24
CA GLY A 65 -5.33 3.13 -11.05
C GLY A 65 -4.88 3.38 -9.61
N SER A 66 -5.44 2.68 -8.62
CA SER A 66 -5.08 2.82 -7.19
C SER A 66 -4.11 1.74 -6.73
N SER A 67 -3.13 2.11 -5.90
CA SER A 67 -2.19 1.15 -5.30
C SER A 67 -2.86 0.34 -4.19
N CYS A 68 -2.72 -0.98 -4.24
CA CYS A 68 -3.30 -1.91 -3.28
C CYS A 68 -2.28 -2.99 -2.87
N LEU A 69 -2.39 -3.47 -1.64
CA LEU A 69 -1.70 -4.67 -1.17
C LEU A 69 -2.63 -5.88 -1.38
N THR A 70 -2.18 -6.85 -2.17
CA THR A 70 -2.88 -8.12 -2.36
C THR A 70 -2.18 -9.20 -1.56
N CYS A 71 -2.93 -9.94 -0.75
CA CYS A 71 -2.44 -11.02 0.09
C CYS A 71 -3.11 -12.34 -0.30
N TYR A 72 -2.30 -13.27 -0.79
CA TYR A 72 -2.70 -14.65 -1.04
C TYR A 72 -2.58 -15.44 0.25
N LEU A 73 -3.72 -15.93 0.74
CA LEU A 73 -3.81 -16.66 1.98
C LEU A 73 -3.69 -18.17 1.77
N SER A 74 -3.22 -18.88 2.78
CA SER A 74 -3.12 -20.35 2.79
C SER A 74 -4.46 -21.04 2.55
N GLY A 75 -5.58 -20.39 2.88
CA GLY A 75 -6.93 -20.88 2.61
C GLY A 75 -7.41 -20.71 1.16
N GLY A 76 -6.55 -20.30 0.22
CA GLY A 76 -6.90 -20.08 -1.18
C GLY A 76 -7.67 -18.79 -1.46
N ARG A 77 -7.87 -17.94 -0.43
CA ARG A 77 -8.52 -16.64 -0.54
C ARG A 77 -7.51 -15.53 -0.86
N ILE A 78 -8.01 -14.45 -1.44
CA ILE A 78 -7.22 -13.26 -1.76
C ILE A 78 -7.84 -12.09 -1.01
N HIS A 79 -7.08 -11.50 -0.10
CA HIS A 79 -7.49 -10.25 0.56
C HIS A 79 -6.81 -9.08 -0.13
N VAL A 80 -7.57 -8.00 -0.33
CA VAL A 80 -7.07 -6.78 -0.98
C VAL A 80 -7.23 -5.61 -0.03
N TYR A 81 -6.14 -4.89 0.21
CA TYR A 81 -6.11 -3.70 1.05
C TYR A 81 -5.72 -2.47 0.23
N SER A 82 -6.42 -1.36 0.43
CA SER A 82 -6.03 -0.06 -0.12
C SER A 82 -4.72 0.44 0.51
N LEU A 83 -3.90 1.14 -0.26
CA LEU A 83 -2.72 1.83 0.26
C LEU A 83 -2.91 3.35 0.19
N PRO A 84 -2.33 4.10 1.16
CA PRO A 84 -1.52 3.62 2.29
C PRO A 84 -2.36 3.20 3.51
N SER A 85 -3.70 3.26 3.45
CA SER A 85 -4.55 3.14 4.65
C SER A 85 -4.69 1.72 5.23
N LEU A 86 -4.36 0.68 4.45
CA LEU A 86 -4.63 -0.72 4.76
C LEU A 86 -6.11 -1.04 5.05
N ARG A 87 -7.04 -0.24 4.54
CA ARG A 87 -8.48 -0.57 4.55
C ARG A 87 -8.75 -1.70 3.57
N GLU A 88 -9.39 -2.77 4.04
CA GLU A 88 -9.83 -3.90 3.23
C GLU A 88 -10.84 -3.44 2.16
N LEU A 89 -10.65 -3.87 0.92
CA LEU A 89 -11.45 -3.49 -0.25
C LEU A 89 -12.37 -4.63 -0.71
N PHE A 90 -11.86 -5.85 -0.71
CA PHE A 90 -12.57 -7.07 -1.10
C PHE A 90 -12.14 -8.21 -0.18
N VAL A 91 -13.08 -9.12 0.08
CA VAL A 91 -12.94 -10.33 0.90
C VAL A 91 -13.40 -11.52 0.07
#